data_AF-A0ABD0RGD2-F1
#
_entry.id   AF-A0ABD0RGD2-F1
#
_cell.length_a   1.000
_cell.length_b   1.000
_cell.length_c   1.000
_cell.angle_alpha   90.00
_cell.angle_beta   90.00
_cell.angle_gamma   90.00
#
_symmetry.space_group_name_H-M   'P 1'
#
loop_
_entity.id
_entity.type
_entity.pdbx_description
1 polymer ?
#
loop_
_entity_poly.entity_id
_entity_poly.type
_entity_poly.pdbx_seq_one_letter_code
_entity_poly.pdbx_strand_id
1 'polypeptide(L)'
;LDHFTILRADRTHQSGKVRGGGICIYVNNRWCDNINICTPDVEMMTVSLRPFHLPREFQTVVVTCVYICPSANARVAAELVADNANTMLAAYPEAPAFILGDFNNCRLNDVLPSFH
;
A
#
# COMPACT_ATOMS: atom_id res chain seq x y z
N LEU A 1 -9.38 3.33 20.91
CA LEU A 1 -9.52 1.92 20.47
C LEU A 1 -8.33 1.16 21.03
N ASP A 2 -8.57 0.21 21.92
CA ASP A 2 -7.48 -0.56 22.55
C ASP A 2 -6.75 -1.39 21.48
N HIS A 3 -5.41 -1.45 21.59
CA HIS A 3 -4.53 -2.22 20.70
C HIS A 3 -4.43 -1.74 19.25
N PHE A 4 -4.88 -0.52 18.94
CA PHE A 4 -4.64 0.06 17.64
C PHE A 4 -3.48 1.06 17.68
N THR A 5 -2.63 1.00 16.66
CA THR A 5 -1.52 1.92 16.44
C THR A 5 -1.61 2.54 15.06
N ILE A 6 -1.00 3.71 14.90
CA ILE A 6 -0.86 4.38 13.61
C ILE A 6 0.53 4.03 13.07
N LEU A 7 0.57 3.41 11.90
CA LEU A 7 1.78 3.36 11.08
C LEU A 7 1.76 4.58 10.16
N ARG A 8 2.85 5.35 10.15
CA ARG A 8 2.97 6.55 9.29
C ARG A 8 4.19 6.46 8.40
N ALA A 9 4.03 6.87 7.15
CA ALA A 9 5.12 7.17 6.24
C ALA A 9 5.01 8.65 5.90
N ASP A 10 5.82 9.46 6.57
CA ASP A 10 5.91 10.89 6.32
C ASP A 10 6.73 11.17 5.06
N ARG A 11 6.44 12.30 4.40
CA ARG A 11 7.22 12.77 3.25
C ARG A 11 8.70 12.91 3.60
N THR A 12 9.55 12.44 2.71
CA THR A 12 11.00 12.64 2.82
C THR A 12 11.43 13.78 1.90
N HIS A 13 12.54 14.44 2.23
CA HIS A 13 13.13 15.46 1.35
C HIS A 13 13.48 14.89 -0.04
N GLN A 14 13.80 13.59 -0.10
CA GLN A 14 14.13 12.87 -1.34
C GLN A 14 12.94 12.73 -2.29
N SER A 15 11.70 12.83 -1.79
CA SER A 15 10.50 12.76 -2.63
C SER A 15 10.30 14.00 -3.53
N GLY A 16 11.00 15.11 -3.26
CA GLY A 16 10.83 16.37 -4.01
C GLY A 16 9.48 17.07 -3.81
N LYS A 17 8.58 16.52 -2.97
CA LYS A 17 7.23 17.04 -2.77
C LYS A 17 7.21 18.28 -1.88
N VAL A 18 6.76 19.39 -2.46
CA VAL A 18 6.71 20.70 -1.78
C VAL A 18 5.45 20.91 -0.92
N ARG A 19 4.34 20.23 -1.22
CA ARG A 19 3.06 20.33 -0.50
C ARG A 19 2.30 18.99 -0.51
N GLY A 20 1.48 18.77 0.53
CA GLY A 20 0.68 17.55 0.68
C GLY A 20 1.53 16.29 0.94
N GLY A 21 0.86 15.13 0.97
CA GLY A 21 1.47 13.83 1.21
C GLY A 21 1.53 13.45 2.69
N GLY A 22 2.27 12.39 2.95
CA GLY A 22 2.14 11.57 4.13
C GLY A 22 0.98 10.59 3.99
N ILE A 23 1.24 9.31 4.25
CA ILE A 23 0.20 8.30 4.38
C ILE A 23 0.25 7.69 5.79
N CYS A 24 -0.91 7.25 6.27
CA CYS A 24 -0.97 6.50 7.51
C CYS A 24 -2.01 5.38 7.41
N ILE A 25 -1.72 4.28 8.09
CA ILE A 25 -2.64 3.16 8.25
C ILE A 25 -2.86 2.96 9.74
N TYR A 26 -4.13 2.90 10.14
CA TYR A 26 -4.51 2.55 11.49
C TYR A 26 -4.72 1.03 11.57
N VAL A 27 -3.86 0.35 12.32
CA VAL A 27 -3.83 -1.12 12.39
C VAL A 27 -3.97 -1.60 13.82
N ASN A 28 -4.49 -2.81 13.99
CA ASN A 28 -4.42 -3.49 15.28
C ASN A 28 -3.04 -4.13 15.46
N ASN A 29 -2.29 -3.70 16.48
CA ASN A 29 -0.90 -4.11 16.68
C ASN A 29 -0.72 -5.56 17.16
N ARG A 30 -1.80 -6.29 17.45
CA ARG A 30 -1.74 -7.71 17.84
C ARG A 30 -1.52 -8.64 16.64
N TRP A 31 -1.81 -8.19 15.42
CA TRP A 31 -1.94 -9.06 14.25
C TRP A 31 -1.40 -8.44 12.96
N CYS A 32 -0.48 -7.50 13.06
CA CYS A 32 0.03 -6.74 11.91
C CYS A 32 1.56 -6.75 11.89
N ASP A 33 2.13 -7.17 10.76
CA ASP A 33 3.53 -6.91 10.38
C ASP A 33 3.54 -5.87 9.24
N ASN A 34 4.59 -5.06 9.11
CA ASN A 34 4.61 -3.95 8.15
C ASN A 34 5.90 -3.84 7.32
N ILE A 35 5.75 -3.42 6.06
CA ILE A 35 6.84 -3.03 5.14
C ILE A 35 6.47 -1.67 4.51
N ASN A 36 7.41 -0.70 4.55
CA ASN A 36 7.16 0.67 4.09
C ASN A 36 8.03 1.00 2.86
N ILE A 37 7.46 1.64 1.83
CA ILE A 37 8.19 2.09 0.62
C ILE A 37 7.78 3.55 0.29
N CYS A 38 8.72 4.50 0.32
CA CYS A 38 8.46 5.91 0.00
C CYS A 38 9.34 6.37 -1.17
N THR A 39 8.74 6.77 -2.30
CA THR A 39 9.46 7.29 -3.48
C THR A 39 8.94 8.67 -3.91
N PRO A 40 9.60 9.35 -4.87
CA PRO A 40 9.11 10.64 -5.40
C PRO A 40 7.75 10.55 -6.09
N ASP A 41 7.51 9.49 -6.87
CA ASP A 41 6.31 9.34 -7.68
C ASP A 41 5.14 8.71 -6.92
N VAL A 42 5.41 7.95 -5.86
CA VAL A 42 4.38 7.29 -5.06
C VAL A 42 4.75 7.25 -3.58
N GLU A 43 3.79 7.56 -2.73
CA GLU A 43 3.83 7.20 -1.31
C GLU A 43 3.02 5.92 -1.14
N MET A 44 3.66 4.83 -0.70
CA MET A 44 2.94 3.59 -0.45
C MET A 44 3.34 2.93 0.87
N MET A 45 2.38 2.26 1.49
CA MET A 45 2.62 1.48 2.70
C MET A 45 1.88 0.17 2.57
N THR A 46 2.59 -0.94 2.74
CA THR A 46 2.00 -2.27 2.66
C THR A 46 2.03 -2.90 4.04
N VAL A 47 0.88 -3.38 4.49
CA VAL A 47 0.74 -4.12 5.75
C VAL A 47 0.20 -5.50 5.47
N SER A 48 0.73 -6.50 6.17
CA SER A 48 0.15 -7.83 6.19
C SER A 48 -0.57 -8.01 7.54
N LEU A 49 -1.81 -8.49 7.46
CA LEU A 49 -2.74 -8.54 8.58
C LEU A 49 -3.25 -9.98 8.74
N ARG A 50 -3.18 -10.52 9.95
CA ARG A 50 -3.76 -11.84 10.25
C ARG A 50 -4.79 -11.77 11.40
N PRO A 51 -6.00 -11.23 11.14
CA PRO A 51 -7.04 -11.18 12.16
C PRO A 51 -7.34 -12.56 12.76
N PHE A 52 -7.80 -12.59 14.01
CA PHE A 52 -8.06 -13.84 14.74
C PHE A 52 -9.09 -14.76 14.04
N HIS A 53 -10.02 -14.17 13.29
CA HIS A 53 -11.07 -14.87 12.56
C HIS A 53 -10.84 -14.94 11.04
N LEU A 54 -9.59 -14.81 10.59
CA LEU A 54 -9.26 -15.01 9.18
C LEU A 54 -9.53 -16.48 8.78
N PRO A 55 -10.23 -16.75 7.66
CA PRO A 55 -10.40 -18.11 7.15
C PRO A 55 -9.06 -18.83 7.03
N ARG A 56 -9.05 -20.14 7.32
CA ARG A 56 -7.82 -20.94 7.41
C ARG A 56 -7.08 -21.02 6.06
N GLU A 57 -7.82 -20.88 4.97
CA GLU A 57 -7.36 -20.85 3.59
C GLU A 57 -6.41 -19.67 3.34
N PHE A 58 -6.55 -18.57 4.08
CA PHE A 58 -5.72 -17.38 3.94
C PHE A 58 -4.67 -17.32 5.04
N GLN A 59 -3.41 -17.22 4.63
CA GLN A 59 -2.29 -17.06 5.56
C GLN A 59 -2.27 -15.67 6.20
N THR A 60 -2.66 -14.66 5.41
CA THR A 60 -2.69 -13.24 5.77
C THR A 60 -3.62 -12.49 4.81
N VAL A 61 -3.88 -11.23 5.10
CA VAL A 61 -4.50 -10.24 4.21
C VAL A 61 -3.47 -9.15 3.96
N VAL A 62 -3.26 -8.78 2.70
CA VAL A 62 -2.32 -7.73 2.33
C VAL A 62 -3.09 -6.46 2.00
N VAL A 63 -2.71 -5.34 2.61
CA VAL A 63 -3.29 -4.03 2.34
C VAL A 63 -2.18 -3.06 1.96
N THR A 64 -2.26 -2.51 0.74
CA THR A 64 -1.39 -1.45 0.25
C THR A 64 -2.16 -0.13 0.24
N CYS A 65 -1.75 0.82 1.10
CA CYS A 65 -2.23 2.19 1.04
C CYS A 65 -1.35 3.00 0.08
N VAL A 66 -1.96 3.75 -0.83
CA VAL A 66 -1.27 4.48 -1.90
C VAL A 66 -1.73 5.94 -1.93
N TYR A 67 -0.78 6.86 -2.06
CA TYR A 67 -1.03 8.24 -2.45
C TYR A 67 -0.12 8.62 -3.64
N ILE A 68 -0.76 9.04 -4.73
CA ILE A 68 -0.09 9.53 -5.94
C ILE A 68 -0.38 11.02 -6.06
N CYS A 69 0.68 11.84 -6.01
CA CYS A 69 0.54 13.29 -6.12
C CYS A 69 -0.05 13.66 -7.50
N PRO A 70 -0.93 14.66 -7.63
CA PRO A 70 -1.45 15.10 -8.93
C PRO A 70 -0.37 15.47 -9.96
N SER A 71 0.82 15.87 -9.48
CA SER A 71 1.99 16.21 -10.31
C SER A 71 2.94 15.03 -10.59
N ALA A 72 2.65 13.84 -10.06
CA ALA A 72 3.51 12.66 -10.24
C ALA A 72 3.43 12.13 -11.67
N ASN A 73 4.47 11.39 -12.07
CA ASN A 73 4.41 10.64 -13.32
C ASN A 73 3.49 9.42 -13.14
N ALA A 74 2.27 9.49 -13.67
CA ALA A 74 1.26 8.46 -13.50
C ALA A 74 1.70 7.07 -13.99
N ARG A 75 2.54 6.99 -15.03
CA ARG A 75 3.05 5.70 -15.54
C ARG A 75 4.04 5.08 -14.56
N VAL A 76 5.02 5.86 -14.10
CA VAL A 76 6.02 5.40 -13.12
C VAL A 76 5.35 5.02 -11.81
N ALA A 77 4.38 5.81 -11.35
CA ALA A 77 3.61 5.50 -10.15
C ALA A 77 2.83 4.18 -10.30
N ALA A 78 2.18 3.96 -11.44
CA ALA A 78 1.47 2.70 -11.72
C ALA A 78 2.41 1.49 -11.73
N GLU A 79 3.56 1.60 -12.40
CA GLU A 79 4.60 0.55 -12.44
C GLU A 79 5.09 0.21 -11.03
N LEU A 80 5.39 1.20 -10.20
CA LEU A 80 5.84 0.98 -8.81
C LEU A 80 4.76 0.31 -7.94
N VAL A 81 3.49 0.70 -8.11
CA VAL A 81 2.38 0.05 -7.40
C VAL A 81 2.23 -1.41 -7.85
N ALA A 82 2.34 -1.67 -9.15
CA ALA A 82 2.26 -3.02 -9.70
C ALA A 82 3.43 -3.91 -9.23
N ASP A 83 4.65 -3.38 -9.19
CA ASP A 83 5.82 -4.10 -8.68
C ASP A 83 5.67 -4.50 -7.21
N ASN A 84 5.17 -3.58 -6.37
CA ASN A 84 4.86 -3.90 -4.98
C ASN A 84 3.75 -4.96 -4.88
N ALA A 85 2.68 -4.84 -5.66
CA ALA A 85 1.61 -5.83 -5.68
C ALA A 85 2.11 -7.23 -6.10
N ASN A 86 2.91 -7.31 -7.16
CA ASN A 86 3.50 -8.55 -7.64
C ASN A 86 4.45 -9.16 -6.60
N THR A 87 5.25 -8.33 -5.92
CA THR A 87 6.13 -8.77 -4.83
C THR A 87 5.32 -9.40 -3.69
N MET A 88 4.20 -8.78 -3.32
CA MET A 88 3.32 -9.30 -2.26
C MET A 88 2.59 -10.58 -2.67
N LEU A 89 2.10 -10.66 -3.91
CA LEU A 89 1.45 -11.87 -4.43
C LEU A 89 2.44 -13.04 -4.55
N ALA A 90 3.70 -12.77 -4.86
CA ALA A 90 4.75 -13.79 -4.85
C ALA A 90 5.10 -14.27 -3.43
N ALA A 91 5.09 -13.36 -2.44
CA ALA A 91 5.39 -13.68 -1.05
C ALA A 91 4.22 -14.39 -0.32
N TYR A 92 2.98 -14.01 -0.65
CA TYR A 92 1.75 -14.56 -0.07
C TYR A 92 0.79 -15.01 -1.18
N PRO A 93 1.07 -16.12 -1.87
CA PRO A 93 0.16 -16.68 -2.85
C PRO A 93 -1.21 -16.93 -2.21
N GLU A 94 -2.29 -16.61 -2.93
CA GLU A 94 -3.68 -16.73 -2.48
C GLU A 94 -4.12 -15.76 -1.36
N ALA A 95 -3.24 -14.89 -0.84
CA ALA A 95 -3.67 -13.88 0.13
C ALA A 95 -4.57 -12.82 -0.55
N PRO A 96 -5.72 -12.46 0.06
CA PRO A 96 -6.50 -11.33 -0.41
C PRO A 96 -5.63 -10.07 -0.35
N ALA A 97 -5.51 -9.38 -1.49
CA ALA A 97 -4.71 -8.18 -1.64
C ALA A 97 -5.62 -7.00 -1.97
N PHE A 98 -5.53 -5.94 -1.17
CA PHE A 98 -6.26 -4.70 -1.36
C PHE A 98 -5.27 -3.57 -1.66
N ILE A 99 -5.53 -2.82 -2.72
CA ILE A 99 -4.78 -1.60 -3.03
C ILE A 99 -5.78 -0.45 -2.96
N LEU A 100 -5.55 0.50 -2.06
CA LEU A 100 -6.50 1.56 -1.75
C LEU A 100 -5.80 2.87 -1.45
N GLY A 101 -6.51 3.98 -1.66
CA GLY A 101 -6.02 5.31 -1.36
C GLY A 101 -6.44 6.30 -2.44
N ASP A 102 -5.63 7.34 -2.63
CA ASP A 102 -5.89 8.41 -3.60
C ASP A 102 -4.88 8.33 -4.75
N PHE A 103 -5.38 7.85 -5.90
CA PHE A 103 -4.60 7.68 -7.12
C PHE A 103 -4.58 8.94 -7.99
N ASN A 104 -5.38 9.97 -7.65
CA ASN A 104 -5.57 11.17 -8.47
C ASN A 104 -5.81 10.87 -9.96
N ASN A 105 -4.83 11.16 -10.81
CA ASN A 105 -4.91 10.97 -12.27
C ASN A 105 -4.34 9.63 -12.75
N CYS A 106 -3.83 8.79 -11.86
CA CYS A 106 -3.27 7.48 -12.19
C CYS A 106 -4.37 6.41 -12.26
N ARG A 107 -4.21 5.47 -13.20
CA ARG A 107 -5.06 4.28 -13.34
C ARG A 107 -4.17 3.05 -13.33
N LEU A 108 -4.59 2.01 -12.62
CA LEU A 108 -3.81 0.77 -12.49
C LEU A 108 -4.24 -0.32 -13.48
N ASN A 109 -5.36 -0.14 -14.19
CA ASN A 109 -5.98 -1.18 -15.01
C ASN A 109 -5.03 -1.78 -16.07
N ASP A 110 -4.11 -0.98 -16.61
CA ASP A 110 -3.17 -1.42 -17.64
C ASP A 110 -2.01 -2.26 -17.07
N VAL A 111 -1.67 -2.07 -15.79
CA VAL A 111 -0.55 -2.75 -15.12
C VAL A 111 -1.00 -3.85 -14.16
N LEU A 112 -2.25 -3.81 -13.69
CA LEU A 112 -2.89 -4.75 -12.78
C LEU A 112 -4.30 -5.12 -13.29
N PRO A 113 -4.41 -5.80 -14.46
CA PRO A 113 -5.71 -6.06 -15.10
C PRO A 113 -6.60 -7.04 -14.32
N SER A 114 -6.04 -7.81 -13.39
CA SER A 114 -6.76 -8.73 -12.52
C SER A 114 -7.31 -8.09 -11.24
N PHE A 115 -6.94 -6.84 -10.97
CA PHE A 115 -7.48 -6.07 -9.85
C PHE A 115 -8.71 -5.28 -10.31
N HIS A 116 -9.73 -5.19 -9.45
CA HIS A 116 -11.04 -4.59 -9.75
C HIS A 116 -11.43 -3.53 -8.73
#